data_AF-A0A820L1L7-F1
#
_entry.id   AF-A0A820L1L7-F1
#
_cell.length_a   1.000
_cell.length_b   1.000
_cell.length_c   1.000
_cell.angle_alpha   90.00
_cell.angle_beta   90.00
_cell.angle_gamma   90.00
#
_symmetry.space_group_name_H-M   'P 1'
#
loop_
_entity.id
_entity.type
_entity.pdbx_description
1 polymer ?
#
loop_
_entity_poly.entity_id
_entity_poly.type
_entity_poly.pdbx_seq_one_letter_code
_entity_poly.pdbx_strand_id
1 'polypeptide(L)'
;MVIGLCVADTEEHARQAAELVRIKYEELSPVILSIDEAIKYESYLGSPDQQEKSLQVGNIDQGLLESDNVLEGTFYIGGQEHFYMEPNAFVVQPVSEGHYTQLHVYSTTQAPSQVQRAIAEALGTMC
;
A
#
# COMPACT_ATOMS: atom_id res chain seq x y z
N MET A 1 4.43 -7.40 4.67
CA MET A 1 5.37 -6.37 5.16
C MET A 1 6.78 -6.81 4.81
N VAL A 2 7.61 -5.92 4.30
CA VAL A 2 9.03 -6.21 4.01
C VAL A 2 9.83 -5.94 5.29
N ILE A 3 10.65 -6.91 5.73
CA ILE A 3 11.47 -6.78 6.95
C ILE A 3 12.92 -6.41 6.61
N GLY A 4 13.41 -6.86 5.47
CA GLY A 4 14.76 -6.58 4.97
C GLY A 4 14.97 -7.10 3.57
N LEU A 5 16.17 -6.91 3.03
CA LEU A 5 16.59 -7.34 1.69
C LEU A 5 17.88 -8.16 1.79
N CYS A 6 17.94 -9.29 1.08
CA CYS A 6 19.19 -10.02 0.87
C CYS A 6 19.86 -9.52 -0.42
N VAL A 7 21.14 -9.15 -0.32
CA VAL A 7 21.94 -8.68 -1.46
C VAL A 7 23.03 -9.71 -1.73
N ALA A 8 23.12 -10.16 -2.99
CA ALA A 8 24.11 -11.13 -3.44
C ALA A 8 24.55 -10.81 -4.87
N ASP A 9 25.56 -11.54 -5.35
CA ASP A 9 26.09 -11.48 -6.72
C ASP A 9 25.14 -12.04 -7.77
N THR A 10 24.22 -12.95 -7.38
CA THR A 10 23.15 -13.47 -8.24
C THR A 10 21.80 -13.46 -7.54
N GLU A 11 20.72 -13.39 -8.32
CA GLU A 11 19.34 -13.48 -7.81
C GLU A 11 19.10 -14.79 -7.05
N GLU A 12 19.64 -15.90 -7.56
CA GLU A 12 19.47 -17.22 -6.95
C GLU A 12 20.13 -17.30 -5.57
N HIS A 13 21.36 -16.78 -5.43
CA HIS A 13 22.02 -16.69 -4.13
C HIS A 13 21.24 -15.81 -3.14
N ALA A 14 20.69 -14.68 -3.59
CA ALA A 14 19.89 -13.81 -2.74
C ALA A 14 18.61 -14.49 -2.25
N ARG A 15 17.93 -15.26 -3.12
CA ARG A 15 16.74 -16.04 -2.77
C ARG A 15 17.05 -17.13 -1.75
N GLN A 16 18.11 -17.92 -2.00
CA GLN A 16 18.54 -18.97 -1.08
C GLN A 16 18.94 -18.39 0.28
N ALA A 17 19.65 -17.26 0.31
CA ALA A 17 20.00 -16.59 1.55
C ALA A 17 18.76 -16.11 2.33
N ALA A 18 17.75 -15.57 1.64
CA ALA A 18 16.51 -15.11 2.26
C ALA A 18 15.73 -16.25 2.96
N GLU A 19 15.72 -17.46 2.39
CA GLU A 19 15.08 -18.65 2.98
C GLU A 19 15.76 -19.14 4.28
N LEU A 20 17.04 -18.80 4.46
CA LEU A 20 17.81 -19.16 5.66
C LEU A 20 17.60 -18.20 6.82
N VAL A 21 17.06 -17.00 6.57
CA VAL A 21 16.79 -16.01 7.62
C VAL A 21 15.78 -16.58 8.62
N ARG A 22 16.06 -16.41 9.92
CA ARG A 22 15.19 -16.84 11.02
C ARG A 22 14.74 -15.62 11.81
N ILE A 23 13.43 -15.41 11.85
CA ILE A 23 12.80 -14.27 12.54
C ILE A 23 11.92 -14.83 13.65
N LYS A 24 12.02 -14.24 14.84
CA LYS A 24 11.16 -14.55 15.97
C LYS A 24 10.11 -13.46 16.08
N TYR A 25 8.85 -13.86 16.24
CA TYR A 25 7.73 -12.95 16.39
C TYR A 25 7.03 -13.19 17.73
N GLU A 26 6.41 -12.13 18.23
CA GLU A 26 5.39 -12.20 19.26
C GLU A 26 4.06 -11.85 18.60
N GLU A 27 3.04 -12.69 18.81
CA GLU A 27 1.72 -12.45 18.25
C GLU A 27 1.00 -11.38 19.06
N LEU A 28 0.54 -10.34 18.36
CA LEU A 28 -0.27 -9.28 18.96
C LEU A 28 -1.76 -9.56 18.72
N SER A 29 -2.58 -9.22 19.70
CA SER A 29 -4.03 -9.40 19.67
C SER A 29 -4.74 -8.09 20.06
N PRO A 30 -5.84 -7.71 19.38
CA PRO A 30 -6.52 -8.43 18.31
C PRO A 30 -5.86 -8.25 16.94
N VAL A 31 -5.92 -9.28 16.09
CA VAL A 31 -5.62 -9.17 14.66
C VAL A 31 -6.91 -8.79 13.92
N ILE A 32 -6.87 -7.69 13.17
CA ILE A 32 -8.03 -7.17 12.42
C ILE A 32 -7.79 -7.46 10.94
N LEU A 33 -8.61 -8.32 10.32
CA LEU A 33 -8.44 -8.74 8.92
C LEU A 33 -9.66 -8.41 8.05
N SER A 34 -10.84 -8.32 8.64
CA SER A 34 -12.10 -8.06 7.93
C SER A 34 -12.63 -6.65 8.16
N ILE A 35 -13.50 -6.20 7.24
CA ILE A 35 -14.20 -4.92 7.36
C ILE A 35 -15.07 -4.90 8.63
N ASP A 36 -15.78 -5.99 8.91
CA ASP A 36 -16.66 -6.10 10.08
C ASP A 36 -15.87 -6.00 11.40
N GLU A 37 -14.67 -6.59 11.47
CA GLU A 37 -13.77 -6.44 12.62
C GLU A 37 -13.25 -5.00 12.75
N ALA A 38 -12.88 -4.36 11.64
CA ALA A 38 -12.42 -2.97 11.66
C ALA A 38 -13.52 -2.04 12.19
N ILE A 39 -14.79 -2.25 11.77
CA ILE A 39 -15.95 -1.51 12.30
C ILE A 39 -16.13 -1.78 13.80
N LYS A 40 -16.10 -3.05 14.20
CA LYS A 40 -16.27 -3.47 15.61
C LYS A 40 -15.21 -2.86 16.54
N TYR A 41 -13.96 -2.73 16.08
CA TYR A 41 -12.84 -2.18 16.85
C TYR A 41 -12.55 -0.71 16.55
N GLU A 42 -13.44 -0.02 15.81
CA GLU A 42 -13.29 1.39 15.41
C GLU A 42 -11.92 1.70 14.77
N SER A 43 -11.40 0.75 13.99
CA SER A 43 -10.09 0.81 13.36
C SER A 43 -10.17 1.43 11.97
N TYR A 44 -10.27 2.76 11.92
CA TYR A 44 -10.40 3.53 10.69
C TYR A 44 -9.10 4.25 10.29
N LEU A 45 -8.94 4.51 9.00
CA LEU A 45 -7.84 5.31 8.47
C LEU A 45 -8.22 6.80 8.42
N GLY A 46 -7.28 7.67 8.79
CA GLY A 46 -7.47 9.12 8.78
C GLY A 46 -7.94 9.68 10.12
N SER A 47 -7.96 11.01 10.20
CA SER A 47 -8.48 11.74 11.35
C SER A 47 -10.02 11.65 11.40
N PRO A 48 -10.67 11.84 12.56
CA PRO A 48 -12.13 11.69 12.69
C PRO A 48 -12.94 12.49 11.66
N ASP A 49 -12.46 13.67 11.26
CA ASP A 49 -13.06 14.52 10.22
C ASP A 49 -12.88 13.99 8.79
N GLN A 50 -11.98 13.03 8.58
CA GLN A 50 -11.72 12.39 7.28
C GLN A 50 -12.35 11.00 7.14
N GLN A 51 -12.79 10.40 8.25
CA GLN A 51 -13.29 9.03 8.30
C GLN A 51 -14.68 8.92 7.65
N GLU A 52 -15.54 9.91 7.84
CA GLU A 52 -16.87 9.93 7.24
C GLU A 52 -16.91 10.83 6.01
N LYS A 53 -17.20 10.24 4.85
CA LYS A 53 -17.46 10.97 3.61
C LYS A 53 -18.92 10.77 3.24
N SER A 54 -19.73 11.82 3.39
CA SER A 54 -21.15 11.80 3.03
C SER A 54 -21.45 12.79 1.89
N LEU A 55 -22.32 12.38 0.98
CA LEU A 55 -22.91 13.23 -0.05
C LEU A 55 -24.42 13.01 0.00
N GLN A 56 -25.16 14.06 0.32
CA GLN A 56 -26.62 14.03 0.39
C GLN A 56 -27.22 15.04 -0.58
N VAL A 57 -28.25 14.63 -1.32
CA VAL A 57 -28.95 15.48 -2.28
C VAL A 57 -30.46 15.30 -2.07
N GLY A 58 -31.17 16.41 -1.84
CA GLY A 58 -32.61 16.39 -1.56
C GLY A 58 -32.95 15.97 -0.12
N ASN A 59 -34.20 15.53 0.09
CA ASN A 59 -34.70 15.08 1.39
C ASN A 59 -34.98 13.57 1.33
N ILE A 60 -34.05 12.76 1.84
CA ILE A 60 -34.15 11.30 1.85
C ILE A 60 -35.31 10.82 2.74
N ASP A 61 -35.50 11.44 3.90
CA ASP A 61 -36.56 11.05 4.85
C ASP A 61 -37.95 11.20 4.23
N GLN A 62 -38.18 12.31 3.52
CA GLN A 62 -39.43 12.53 2.80
C GLN A 62 -39.62 11.48 1.69
N GLY A 63 -38.57 11.23 0.89
CA GLY A 63 -38.65 10.25 -0.20
C GLY A 63 -38.95 8.83 0.30
N LEU A 64 -38.38 8.41 1.44
CA LEU A 64 -38.67 7.13 2.04
C LEU A 64 -40.11 7.03 2.56
N LEU A 65 -40.64 8.10 3.18
CA LEU A 65 -42.02 8.15 3.67
C LEU A 65 -43.07 8.07 2.54
N GLU A 66 -42.76 8.65 1.37
CA GLU A 66 -43.65 8.68 0.21
C GLU A 66 -43.55 7.43 -0.68
N SER A 67 -42.67 6.48 -0.37
CA SER A 67 -42.40 5.30 -1.21
C SER A 67 -43.41 4.15 -0.98
N ASP A 68 -43.88 3.53 -2.06
CA ASP A 68 -44.79 2.37 -2.00
C ASP A 68 -44.10 1.10 -1.44
N ASN A 69 -42.79 0.96 -1.66
CA ASN A 69 -42.00 -0.19 -1.24
C ASN A 69 -40.60 0.23 -0.80
N VAL A 70 -40.04 -0.46 0.18
CA VAL A 70 -38.67 -0.28 0.66
C VAL A 70 -37.95 -1.63 0.62
N LEU A 71 -36.73 -1.64 0.06
CA LEU A 71 -35.88 -2.83 0.02
C LEU A 71 -34.56 -2.53 0.73
N GLU A 72 -34.20 -3.40 1.67
CA GLU A 72 -32.95 -3.34 2.41
C GLU A 72 -32.13 -4.59 2.14
N GLY A 73 -30.81 -4.42 2.08
CA GLY A 73 -29.89 -5.52 1.89
C GLY A 73 -28.45 -5.07 2.00
N THR A 74 -27.57 -6.05 2.15
CA THR A 74 -26.12 -5.86 2.17
C THR A 74 -25.50 -6.79 1.15
N PHE A 75 -24.47 -6.33 0.46
CA PHE A 75 -23.68 -7.13 -0.44
C PHE A 75 -22.20 -6.82 -0.25
N TYR A 76 -21.36 -7.77 -0.65
CA TYR A 76 -19.92 -7.66 -0.55
C TYR A 76 -19.31 -7.80 -1.95
N ILE A 77 -18.25 -7.04 -2.21
CA ILE A 77 -17.43 -7.16 -3.40
C ILE A 77 -16.01 -7.50 -2.94
N GLY A 78 -15.43 -8.55 -3.51
CA GLY A 78 -14.07 -8.97 -3.20
C GLY A 78 -13.00 -8.05 -3.80
N GLY A 79 -11.75 -8.27 -3.39
CA GLY A 79 -10.60 -7.61 -4.00
C GLY A 79 -10.27 -8.14 -5.39
N GLN A 80 -9.44 -7.40 -6.12
CA GLN A 80 -8.93 -7.77 -7.43
C GLN A 80 -7.44 -7.48 -7.50
N GLU A 81 -6.66 -8.45 -7.98
CA GLU A 81 -5.25 -8.25 -8.29
C GLU A 81 -5.11 -7.63 -9.69
N HIS A 82 -4.19 -6.69 -9.85
CA HIS A 82 -3.96 -6.01 -11.12
C HIS A 82 -3.47 -6.97 -12.19
N PHE A 83 -2.59 -7.91 -11.80
CA PHE A 83 -2.08 -8.97 -12.66
C PHE A 83 -1.46 -8.45 -13.98
N TYR A 84 -0.70 -7.37 -13.86
CA TYR A 84 0.02 -6.78 -14.97
C TYR A 84 1.16 -7.72 -15.44
N MET A 85 1.42 -7.75 -16.75
CA MET A 85 2.29 -8.76 -17.37
C MET A 85 3.77 -8.62 -17.01
N GLU A 86 4.22 -7.40 -16.67
CA GLU A 86 5.60 -7.11 -16.25
C GLU A 86 5.62 -6.78 -14.76
N PRO A 87 5.95 -7.72 -13.85
CA PRO A 87 5.99 -7.47 -12.41
C PRO A 87 6.83 -6.26 -12.02
N ASN A 88 6.55 -5.67 -10.85
CA ASN A 88 7.30 -4.53 -10.33
C ASN A 88 8.81 -4.79 -10.37
N ALA A 89 9.53 -3.99 -11.15
CA ALA A 89 10.96 -4.12 -11.35
C ALA A 89 11.65 -2.76 -11.36
N PHE A 90 12.90 -2.74 -10.93
CA PHE A 90 13.76 -1.57 -11.03
C PHE A 90 15.24 -1.96 -11.09
N VAL A 91 16.03 -1.09 -11.71
CA VAL A 91 17.50 -1.16 -11.71
C VAL A 91 18.01 0.20 -11.26
N VAL A 92 18.87 0.18 -10.25
CA VAL A 92 19.57 1.37 -9.75
C VAL A 92 21.04 1.26 -10.11
N GLN A 93 21.51 2.22 -10.90
CA GLN A 93 22.91 2.34 -11.28
C GLN A 93 23.53 3.57 -10.62
N PRO A 94 24.46 3.40 -9.67
CA PRO A 94 25.28 4.49 -9.17
C PRO A 94 26.22 4.99 -10.27
N VAL A 95 26.25 6.29 -10.47
CA VAL A 95 27.14 6.99 -11.40
C VAL A 95 27.95 8.00 -10.60
N SER A 96 29.25 7.78 -10.48
CA SER A 96 30.14 8.66 -9.72
C SER A 96 30.91 9.58 -10.65
N GLU A 97 30.88 10.88 -10.37
CA GLU A 97 31.68 11.91 -11.03
C GLU A 97 32.44 12.71 -9.97
N GLY A 98 33.75 12.46 -9.88
CA GLY A 98 34.60 13.04 -8.82
C GLY A 98 34.15 12.60 -7.42
N HIS A 99 33.74 13.55 -6.59
CA HIS A 99 33.24 13.31 -5.22
C HIS A 99 31.72 13.16 -5.14
N TYR A 100 31.01 13.29 -6.26
CA TYR A 100 29.56 13.18 -6.30
C TYR A 100 29.16 11.79 -6.79
N THR A 101 28.13 11.21 -6.18
CA THR A 101 27.48 9.99 -6.68
C THR A 101 26.03 10.32 -6.96
N GLN A 102 25.62 10.11 -8.20
CA GLN A 102 24.25 10.20 -8.66
C GLN A 102 23.69 8.78 -8.82
N LEU A 103 22.36 8.66 -8.82
CA LEU A 103 21.67 7.39 -9.07
C LEU A 103 20.85 7.51 -10.35
N HIS A 104 21.14 6.68 -11.33
CA HIS A 104 20.24 6.46 -12.44
C HIS A 104 19.28 5.34 -12.06
N VAL A 105 17.99 5.64 -12.07
CA VAL A 105 16.95 4.70 -11.63
C VAL A 105 16.00 4.41 -12.79
N TYR A 106 15.99 3.17 -13.24
CA TYR A 106 15.07 2.64 -14.24
C TYR A 106 14.00 1.85 -13.48
N SER A 107 12.72 2.18 -13.65
CA SER A 107 11.64 1.56 -12.87
C SER A 107 10.35 1.45 -13.68
N THR A 108 9.62 0.35 -13.46
CA THR A 108 8.28 0.10 -14.01
C THR A 108 7.20 0.88 -13.24
N THR A 109 7.33 2.21 -13.16
CA THR A 109 6.47 3.07 -12.33
C THR A 109 5.59 4.01 -13.15
N GLN A 110 4.39 4.30 -12.64
CA GLN A 110 3.51 5.34 -13.17
C GLN A 110 3.82 6.74 -12.60
N ALA A 111 4.66 6.83 -11.54
CA ALA A 111 4.89 8.06 -10.79
C ALA A 111 6.38 8.32 -10.54
N PRO A 112 7.18 8.61 -11.59
CA PRO A 112 8.63 8.76 -11.48
C PRO A 112 9.08 9.84 -10.47
N SER A 113 8.38 10.98 -10.40
CA SER A 113 8.70 12.05 -9.44
C SER A 113 8.47 11.63 -7.99
N GLN A 114 7.49 10.76 -7.71
CA GLN A 114 7.27 10.24 -6.36
C GLN A 114 8.37 9.25 -5.97
N VAL A 115 8.80 8.40 -6.91
CA VAL A 115 9.92 7.48 -6.72
C VAL A 115 11.22 8.25 -6.43
N GLN A 116 11.53 9.29 -7.21
CA GLN A 116 12.69 10.15 -6.98
C GLN A 116 12.68 10.74 -5.56
N ARG A 117 11.54 11.32 -5.14
CA ARG A 117 11.39 11.89 -3.80
C ARG A 117 11.58 10.86 -2.71
N ALA A 118 10.95 9.68 -2.83
CA ALA A 118 11.08 8.62 -1.84
C ALA A 118 12.54 8.12 -1.70
N ILE A 119 13.27 8.01 -2.81
CA ILE A 119 14.69 7.62 -2.80
C ILE A 119 15.54 8.70 -2.12
N ALA A 120 15.33 9.97 -2.48
CA ALA A 120 16.07 11.08 -1.87
C ALA A 120 15.81 11.17 -0.35
N GLU A 121 14.56 11.03 0.08
CA GLU A 121 14.18 10.99 1.50
C GLU A 121 14.85 9.82 2.23
N ALA A 122 14.82 8.62 1.65
CA ALA A 122 15.43 7.43 2.25
C ALA A 122 16.95 7.54 2.40
N LEU A 123 17.62 8.22 1.47
CA LEU A 123 19.07 8.44 1.49
C LEU A 123 19.48 9.71 2.24
N GLY A 124 18.52 10.55 2.64
CA GLY A 124 18.80 11.85 3.25
C GLY A 124 19.46 12.84 2.29
N THR A 125 19.19 12.73 0.99
CA THR A 125 19.76 13.58 -0.06
C THR A 125 18.72 14.51 -0.67
N MET A 126 19.18 15.47 -1.45
CA MET A 126 18.32 16.33 -2.28
C MET A 126 17.81 15.59 -3.52
N CYS A 127 16.61 15.95 -3.98
CA CYS A 127 16.01 15.45 -5.22
C CYS A 127 16.67 16.06 -6.46
#